data_AF-F2V1Q4-F1
#
_entry.id   AF-F2V1Q4-F1
#
_cell.length_a   1.000
_cell.length_b   1.000
_cell.length_c   1.000
_cell.angle_alpha   90.00
_cell.angle_beta   90.00
_cell.angle_gamma   90.00
#
_symmetry.space_group_name_H-M   'P 1'
#
loop_
_entity.id
_entity.type
_entity.pdbx_description
1 polymer ?
#
loop_
_entity_poly.entity_id
_entity_poly.type
_entity_poly.pdbx_seq_one_letter_code
_entity_poly.pdbx_strand_id
1 'polypeptide(L)'
;RHLAQAREAVAAATDARREAASDRATWTARRDTLAMSLRGQDGTAALLQAGIDGLLGPLAEHLSVERGWENAVAALLGALAEAGLAADAEAALGGLDHARSQDLGAVRLVLADDPSLGVADTDDEAEPAPVDGALAARGLVSTAQPGRLERVLDRLLKDSWVVEDLEAARALRAQLPDGVVATRGGDVLAP
;
A
#
# COMPACT_ATOMS: atom_id res chain seq x y z
N ARG A 1 4.84 38.36 53.48
CA ARG A 1 5.60 38.02 52.25
C ARG A 1 5.39 36.57 51.83
N HIS A 2 5.61 35.57 52.69
CA HIS A 2 5.40 34.14 52.33
C HIS A 2 3.97 33.79 51.84
N LEU A 3 2.91 34.34 52.45
CA LEU A 3 1.54 34.10 51.98
C LEU A 3 1.28 34.63 50.56
N ALA A 4 1.89 35.77 50.22
CA ALA A 4 1.75 36.35 48.88
C ALA A 4 2.48 35.48 47.85
N GLN A 5 3.70 35.04 48.15
CA GLN A 5 4.46 34.09 47.30
C GLN A 5 3.72 32.75 47.14
N ALA A 6 3.13 32.21 48.20
CA ALA A 6 2.36 30.97 48.12
C ALA A 6 1.10 31.13 47.24
N ARG A 7 0.41 32.27 47.33
CA ARG A 7 -0.76 32.57 46.47
C ARG A 7 -0.37 32.74 45.01
N GLU A 8 0.76 33.40 44.75
CA GLU A 8 1.31 33.57 43.41
C GLU A 8 1.74 32.23 42.80
N ALA A 9 2.40 31.37 43.58
CA ALA A 9 2.76 30.02 43.15
C ALA A 9 1.53 29.15 42.85
N VAL A 10 0.46 29.26 43.65
CA VAL A 10 -0.80 28.55 43.41
C VAL A 10 -1.51 29.07 42.15
N ALA A 11 -1.50 30.40 41.93
CA ALA A 11 -2.05 30.99 40.72
C ALA A 11 -1.29 30.49 39.48
N ALA A 12 0.04 30.57 39.50
CA ALA A 12 0.89 30.08 38.41
C ALA A 12 0.69 28.58 38.14
N ALA A 13 0.61 27.74 39.18
CA ALA A 13 0.35 26.32 39.02
C ALA A 13 -1.05 26.04 38.47
N THR A 14 -2.05 26.85 38.82
CA THR A 14 -3.42 26.72 38.32
C THR A 14 -3.50 27.09 36.84
N ASP A 15 -2.81 28.15 36.44
CA ASP A 15 -2.75 28.59 35.04
C ASP A 15 -2.00 27.58 34.18
N ALA A 16 -0.84 27.09 34.64
CA ALA A 16 -0.11 26.02 33.96
C ALA A 16 -0.95 24.74 33.81
N ARG A 17 -1.76 24.38 34.82
CA ARG A 17 -2.68 23.24 34.74
C ARG A 17 -3.78 23.46 33.71
N ARG A 18 -4.32 24.68 33.60
CA ARG A 18 -5.35 25.03 32.60
C ARG A 18 -4.77 24.98 31.19
N GLU A 19 -3.58 25.51 31.00
CA GLU A 19 -2.87 25.50 29.72
C GLU A 19 -2.59 24.06 29.27
N ALA A 20 -2.00 23.22 30.14
CA ALA A 20 -1.77 21.81 29.83
C ALA A 20 -3.08 21.02 29.55
N ALA A 21 -4.19 21.38 30.20
CA ALA A 21 -5.48 20.77 29.92
C ALA A 21 -6.05 21.18 28.54
N SER A 22 -5.86 22.44 28.15
CA SER A 22 -6.23 22.96 26.84
C SER A 22 -5.38 22.32 25.73
N ASP A 23 -4.08 22.18 25.95
CA ASP A 23 -3.17 21.54 25.00
C ASP A 23 -3.54 20.07 24.80
N ARG A 24 -3.80 19.33 25.89
CA ARG A 24 -4.27 17.95 25.80
C ARG A 24 -5.56 17.85 25.01
N ALA A 25 -6.56 18.71 25.29
CA ALA A 25 -7.82 18.71 24.55
C ALA A 25 -7.59 18.96 23.05
N THR A 26 -6.71 19.90 22.70
CA THR A 26 -6.34 20.21 21.31
C THR A 26 -5.69 19.01 20.61
N TRP A 27 -4.72 18.36 21.25
CA TRP A 27 -4.03 17.20 20.67
C TRP A 27 -4.92 15.96 20.61
N THR A 28 -5.80 15.76 21.59
CA THR A 28 -6.83 14.71 21.54
C THR A 28 -7.77 14.92 20.38
N ALA A 29 -8.29 16.14 20.19
CA ALA A 29 -9.18 16.44 19.05
C ALA A 29 -8.49 16.19 17.70
N ARG A 30 -7.23 16.63 17.54
CA ARG A 30 -6.44 16.36 16.32
C ARG A 30 -6.22 14.86 16.09
N ARG A 31 -5.85 14.12 17.13
CA ARG A 31 -5.70 12.67 17.08
C ARG A 31 -7.01 12.00 16.66
N ASP A 32 -8.13 12.42 17.23
CA ASP A 32 -9.43 11.81 16.96
C ASP A 32 -9.89 12.08 15.52
N THR A 33 -9.63 13.28 15.00
CA THR A 33 -9.83 13.60 13.57
C THR A 33 -8.96 12.71 12.67
N LEU A 34 -7.66 12.56 12.98
CA LEU A 34 -6.74 11.70 12.21
C LEU A 34 -7.13 10.22 12.27
N ALA A 35 -7.52 9.72 13.45
CA ALA A 35 -7.99 8.35 13.64
C ALA A 35 -9.32 8.09 12.90
N MET A 36 -10.14 9.12 12.68
CA MET A 36 -11.36 9.01 11.88
C MET A 36 -11.03 8.96 10.38
N SER A 37 -10.04 9.73 9.89
CA SER A 37 -9.60 9.64 8.49
C SER A 37 -8.86 8.35 8.18
N LEU A 38 -8.06 7.82 9.11
CA LEU A 38 -7.28 6.58 8.93
C LEU A 38 -8.17 5.33 8.99
N ARG A 39 -9.20 5.29 9.83
CA ARG A 39 -10.14 4.15 9.87
C ARG A 39 -10.81 3.86 8.53
N GLY A 40 -11.01 4.87 7.69
CA GLY A 40 -11.51 4.68 6.32
C GLY A 40 -10.46 4.11 5.34
N GLN A 41 -9.18 4.13 5.71
CA GLN A 41 -8.04 3.66 4.91
C GLN A 41 -7.62 2.22 5.26
N ASP A 42 -7.92 1.74 6.48
CA ASP A 42 -7.50 0.41 6.96
C ASP A 42 -8.58 -0.68 6.83
N GLY A 43 -9.60 -0.47 5.99
CA GLY A 43 -10.73 -1.41 5.86
C GLY A 43 -10.29 -2.82 5.46
N THR A 44 -9.28 -2.94 4.60
CA THR A 44 -8.71 -4.23 4.21
C THR A 44 -8.11 -4.97 5.40
N ALA A 45 -7.34 -4.29 6.25
CA ALA A 45 -6.73 -4.89 7.43
C ALA A 45 -7.80 -5.35 8.45
N ALA A 46 -8.85 -4.55 8.64
CA ALA A 46 -9.99 -4.93 9.47
C ALA A 46 -10.73 -6.16 8.92
N LEU A 47 -10.93 -6.24 7.60
CA LEU A 47 -11.55 -7.39 6.95
C LEU A 47 -10.70 -8.67 7.12
N LEU A 48 -9.38 -8.58 6.94
CA LEU A 48 -8.49 -9.72 7.12
C LEU A 48 -8.47 -10.22 8.56
N GLN A 49 -8.55 -9.31 9.55
CA GLN A 49 -8.66 -9.67 10.97
C GLN A 49 -9.99 -10.34 11.32
N ALA A 50 -11.05 -10.11 10.54
CA ALA A 50 -12.34 -10.78 10.72
C ALA A 50 -12.27 -12.29 10.37
N GLY A 51 -11.22 -12.73 9.67
CA GLY A 51 -10.97 -14.15 9.41
C GLY A 51 -12.00 -14.80 8.48
N ILE A 52 -12.45 -14.06 7.46
CA ILE A 52 -13.41 -14.57 6.47
C ILE A 52 -12.80 -15.74 5.69
N ASP A 53 -13.54 -16.83 5.57
CA ASP A 53 -13.12 -18.01 4.82
C ASP A 53 -12.76 -17.63 3.37
N GLY A 54 -11.61 -18.11 2.91
CA GLY A 54 -11.10 -17.85 1.56
C GLY A 54 -10.25 -16.59 1.42
N LEU A 55 -10.10 -15.75 2.46
CA LEU A 55 -9.07 -14.71 2.49
C LEU A 55 -7.75 -15.29 3.01
N LEU A 56 -6.69 -15.17 2.21
CA LEU A 56 -5.38 -15.78 2.43
C LEU A 56 -4.41 -14.88 3.20
N GLY A 57 -4.85 -13.69 3.61
CA GLY A 57 -4.03 -12.70 4.31
C GLY A 57 -3.60 -11.52 3.42
N PRO A 58 -2.69 -10.66 3.92
CA PRO A 58 -2.15 -9.53 3.16
C PRO A 58 -1.36 -9.99 1.93
N LEU A 59 -1.53 -9.33 0.78
CA LEU A 59 -0.81 -9.64 -0.45
C LEU A 59 0.72 -9.64 -0.23
N ALA A 60 1.24 -8.67 0.53
CA ALA A 60 2.66 -8.53 0.83
C ALA A 60 3.28 -9.78 1.51
N GLU A 61 2.50 -10.58 2.23
CA GLU A 61 2.99 -11.83 2.85
C GLU A 61 3.24 -12.95 1.82
N HIS A 62 2.63 -12.85 0.64
CA HIS A 62 2.76 -13.82 -0.44
C HIS A 62 3.80 -13.43 -1.49
N LEU A 63 4.36 -12.22 -1.38
CA LEU A 63 5.34 -11.65 -2.30
C LEU A 63 6.72 -11.54 -1.66
N SER A 64 7.75 -11.79 -2.45
CA SER A 64 9.14 -11.52 -2.11
C SER A 64 9.74 -10.65 -3.20
N VAL A 65 10.20 -9.47 -2.82
CA VAL A 65 10.80 -8.48 -3.72
C VAL A 65 12.32 -8.49 -3.53
N GLU A 66 13.06 -8.30 -4.62
CA GLU A 66 14.51 -8.13 -4.57
C GLU A 66 14.90 -6.94 -3.68
N ARG A 67 15.96 -7.12 -2.88
CA ARG A 67 16.38 -6.13 -1.89
C ARG A 67 16.79 -4.81 -2.53
N GLY A 68 16.27 -3.72 -1.99
CA GLY A 68 16.52 -2.37 -2.46
C GLY A 68 15.57 -1.90 -3.56
N TRP A 69 14.57 -2.70 -3.94
CA TRP A 69 13.53 -2.34 -4.92
C TRP A 69 12.11 -2.37 -4.34
N GLU A 70 11.97 -2.61 -3.04
CA GLU A 70 10.69 -2.78 -2.35
C GLU A 70 9.80 -1.53 -2.52
N ASN A 71 10.38 -0.33 -2.38
CA ASN A 71 9.66 0.93 -2.54
C ASN A 71 9.15 1.12 -3.97
N ALA A 72 9.95 0.74 -4.98
CA ALA A 72 9.57 0.87 -6.38
C ALA A 72 8.40 -0.05 -6.71
N VAL A 73 8.47 -1.32 -6.28
CA VAL A 73 7.38 -2.29 -6.49
C VAL A 73 6.13 -1.88 -5.73
N ALA A 74 6.25 -1.44 -4.48
CA ALA A 74 5.11 -0.94 -3.71
C ALA A 74 4.45 0.26 -4.41
N ALA A 75 5.24 1.17 -4.98
CA ALA A 75 4.70 2.32 -5.70
C ALA A 75 4.01 1.92 -7.01
N LEU A 76 4.53 0.92 -7.74
CA LEU A 76 3.89 0.38 -8.96
C LEU A 76 2.57 -0.32 -8.66
N LEU A 77 2.52 -1.14 -7.60
CA LEU A 77 1.27 -1.76 -7.15
C LEU A 77 0.29 -0.71 -6.58
N GLY A 78 0.84 0.40 -6.07
CA GLY A 78 0.11 1.53 -5.54
C GLY A 78 -0.87 1.08 -4.46
N ALA A 79 -2.16 1.32 -4.70
CA ALA A 79 -3.17 0.98 -3.72
C ALA A 79 -3.37 -0.54 -3.53
N LEU A 80 -2.86 -1.37 -4.44
CA LEU A 80 -2.90 -2.83 -4.30
C LEU A 80 -1.77 -3.39 -3.43
N ALA A 81 -0.75 -2.59 -3.09
CA ALA A 81 0.35 -3.04 -2.23
C ALA A 81 -0.17 -3.49 -0.84
N GLU A 82 -1.21 -2.84 -0.35
CA GLU A 82 -1.88 -3.13 0.94
C GLU A 82 -3.17 -3.97 0.75
N ALA A 83 -3.37 -4.59 -0.42
CA ALA A 83 -4.55 -5.40 -0.66
C ALA A 83 -4.50 -6.74 0.11
N GLY A 84 -5.67 -7.28 0.40
CA GLY A 84 -5.82 -8.66 0.86
C GLY A 84 -5.84 -9.62 -0.32
N LEU A 85 -5.26 -10.80 -0.16
CA LEU A 85 -5.33 -11.86 -1.15
C LEU A 85 -6.58 -12.73 -0.87
N ALA A 86 -7.43 -12.90 -1.88
CA ALA A 86 -8.58 -13.80 -1.84
C ALA A 86 -8.30 -15.04 -2.71
N ALA A 87 -8.72 -16.21 -2.27
CA ALA A 87 -8.49 -17.47 -2.98
C ALA A 87 -9.18 -17.47 -4.36
N ASP A 88 -10.39 -16.93 -4.44
CA ASP A 88 -11.21 -16.85 -5.64
C ASP A 88 -12.19 -15.66 -5.59
N ALA A 89 -12.95 -15.48 -6.68
CA ALA A 89 -13.91 -14.39 -6.82
C ALA A 89 -15.06 -14.46 -5.82
N GLU A 90 -15.52 -15.66 -5.45
CA GLU A 90 -16.63 -15.83 -4.48
C GLU A 90 -16.17 -15.39 -3.09
N ALA A 91 -14.98 -15.81 -2.65
CA ALA A 91 -14.38 -15.36 -1.40
C ALA A 91 -14.17 -13.84 -1.38
N ALA A 92 -13.72 -13.25 -2.49
CA ALA A 92 -13.55 -11.81 -2.59
C ALA A 92 -14.88 -11.05 -2.49
N LEU A 93 -15.91 -11.49 -3.19
CA LEU A 93 -17.24 -10.88 -3.15
C LEU A 93 -17.88 -11.02 -1.75
N GLY A 94 -17.75 -12.19 -1.12
CA GLY A 94 -18.19 -12.41 0.25
C GLY A 94 -17.49 -11.51 1.26
N GLY A 95 -16.16 -11.34 1.10
CA GLY A 95 -15.38 -10.41 1.92
C GLY A 95 -15.81 -8.94 1.73
N LEU A 96 -16.08 -8.51 0.50
CA LEU A 96 -16.55 -7.15 0.20
C LEU A 96 -17.96 -6.89 0.74
N ASP A 97 -18.87 -7.86 0.66
CA ASP A 97 -20.21 -7.74 1.23
C ASP A 97 -20.15 -7.65 2.77
N HIS A 98 -19.29 -8.48 3.38
CA HIS A 98 -19.02 -8.39 4.82
C HIS A 98 -18.50 -7.00 5.21
N ALA A 99 -17.47 -6.50 4.52
CA ALA A 99 -16.91 -5.18 4.78
C ALA A 99 -17.94 -4.06 4.67
N ARG A 100 -18.84 -4.15 3.70
CA ARG A 100 -19.95 -3.21 3.53
C ARG A 100 -20.96 -3.30 4.67
N SER A 101 -21.29 -4.52 5.11
CA SER A 101 -22.22 -4.75 6.23
C SER A 101 -21.71 -4.20 7.56
N GLN A 102 -20.38 -4.19 7.75
CA GLN A 102 -19.70 -3.73 8.96
C GLN A 102 -19.18 -2.28 8.86
N ASP A 103 -19.45 -1.59 7.74
CA ASP A 103 -18.98 -0.23 7.46
C ASP A 103 -17.45 -0.08 7.64
N LEU A 104 -16.68 -1.07 7.15
CA LEU A 104 -15.22 -1.10 7.29
C LEU A 104 -14.48 -0.08 6.41
N GLY A 105 -15.21 0.70 5.60
CA GLY A 105 -14.61 1.67 4.69
C GLY A 105 -14.05 1.03 3.42
N ALA A 106 -12.96 1.60 2.89
CA ALA A 106 -12.38 1.15 1.64
C ALA A 106 -11.62 -0.17 1.82
N VAL A 107 -12.00 -1.18 1.05
CA VAL A 107 -11.37 -2.50 1.03
C VAL A 107 -10.82 -2.77 -0.37
N ARG A 108 -9.64 -3.40 -0.42
CA ARG A 108 -8.97 -3.81 -1.65
C ARG A 108 -8.60 -5.27 -1.55
N LEU A 109 -9.06 -6.06 -2.51
CA LEU A 109 -8.75 -7.47 -2.61
C LEU A 109 -8.15 -7.78 -3.99
N VAL A 110 -7.18 -8.67 -4.02
CA VAL A 110 -6.59 -9.26 -5.23
C VAL A 110 -6.93 -10.74 -5.24
N LEU A 111 -7.30 -11.28 -6.39
CA LEU A 111 -7.56 -12.70 -6.54
C LEU A 111 -6.23 -13.45 -6.70
N ALA A 112 -6.06 -14.55 -5.96
CA ALA A 112 -4.93 -15.46 -6.13
C ALA A 112 -5.03 -16.23 -7.45
N ASP A 113 -6.25 -16.39 -7.95
CA ASP A 113 -6.56 -16.98 -9.24
C ASP A 113 -7.71 -16.22 -9.89
N ASP A 114 -7.48 -15.81 -11.14
CA ASP A 114 -8.54 -15.26 -11.98
C ASP A 114 -8.65 -16.16 -13.24
N PRO A 115 -9.69 -17.00 -13.34
CA PRO A 115 -9.85 -17.92 -14.45
C PRO A 115 -10.14 -17.21 -15.79
N SER A 116 -10.40 -15.89 -15.78
CA SER A 116 -10.52 -15.07 -16.98
C SER A 116 -9.17 -14.65 -17.56
N LEU A 117 -8.08 -14.79 -16.78
CA LEU A 117 -6.73 -14.75 -17.31
C LEU A 117 -6.56 -15.99 -18.18
N GLY A 118 -6.67 -15.80 -19.50
CA GLY A 118 -6.43 -16.85 -20.47
C GLY A 118 -5.06 -17.52 -20.28
N VAL A 119 -4.84 -18.63 -20.97
CA VAL A 119 -3.49 -19.21 -21.07
C VAL A 119 -2.60 -18.09 -21.60
N ALA A 120 -1.63 -17.66 -20.79
CA ALA A 120 -0.70 -16.60 -21.19
C ALA A 120 -0.15 -16.97 -22.57
N ASP A 121 -0.11 -15.99 -23.49
CA ASP A 121 0.73 -16.14 -24.68
C ASP A 121 2.14 -16.40 -24.15
N THR A 122 2.61 -17.63 -24.29
CA THR A 122 3.93 -18.09 -23.84
C THR A 122 5.08 -17.50 -24.68
N ASP A 123 4.79 -16.46 -25.46
CA ASP A 123 5.71 -15.83 -26.40
C ASP A 123 6.34 -14.53 -25.85
N ASP A 124 6.03 -14.13 -24.61
CA ASP A 124 6.78 -13.05 -23.93
C ASP A 124 8.08 -13.62 -23.34
N GLU A 125 9.03 -13.93 -24.23
CA GLU A 125 10.45 -13.89 -23.87
C GLU A 125 10.68 -12.56 -23.15
N ALA A 126 11.18 -12.61 -21.91
CA ALA A 126 11.42 -11.44 -21.07
C ALA A 126 11.99 -10.30 -21.91
N GLU A 127 11.14 -9.31 -22.23
CA GLU A 127 11.53 -8.26 -23.17
C GLU A 127 12.82 -7.63 -22.65
N PRO A 128 13.92 -7.66 -23.43
CA PRO A 128 15.17 -7.09 -22.98
C PRO A 128 14.93 -5.62 -22.67
N ALA A 129 15.47 -5.18 -21.53
CA ALA A 129 15.27 -3.81 -21.08
C ALA A 129 15.57 -2.81 -22.21
N PRO A 130 14.65 -1.91 -22.56
CA PRO A 130 14.80 -0.99 -23.68
C PRO A 130 16.00 -0.04 -23.51
N VAL A 131 16.46 0.13 -22.28
CA VAL A 131 17.59 0.98 -21.89
C VAL A 131 18.43 0.30 -20.81
N ASP A 132 19.74 0.56 -20.86
CA ASP A 132 20.66 0.17 -19.79
C ASP A 132 20.19 0.73 -18.44
N GLY A 133 20.05 -0.18 -17.46
CA GLY A 133 19.66 0.17 -16.09
C GLY A 133 18.15 0.19 -15.82
N ALA A 134 17.29 -0.06 -16.81
CA ALA A 134 15.89 -0.39 -16.56
C ALA A 134 15.74 -1.89 -16.31
N LEU A 135 14.89 -2.26 -15.34
CA LEU A 135 14.55 -3.63 -15.03
C LEU A 135 13.03 -3.79 -15.13
N ALA A 136 12.56 -4.89 -15.70
CA ALA A 136 11.14 -5.21 -15.68
C ALA A 136 10.71 -5.46 -14.23
N ALA A 137 9.67 -4.76 -13.76
CA ALA A 137 9.19 -4.85 -12.38
C ALA A 137 8.83 -6.29 -12.02
N ARG A 138 8.27 -7.04 -12.97
CA ARG A 138 7.88 -8.43 -12.78
C ARG A 138 9.06 -9.36 -12.45
N GLY A 139 10.24 -9.08 -12.99
CA GLY A 139 11.46 -9.85 -12.71
C GLY A 139 12.01 -9.66 -11.29
N LEU A 140 11.62 -8.58 -10.62
CA LEU A 140 12.04 -8.24 -9.25
C LEU A 140 11.11 -8.82 -8.18
N VAL A 141 9.98 -9.41 -8.58
CA VAL A 141 8.96 -9.96 -7.69
C VAL A 141 8.88 -11.46 -7.88
N SER A 142 8.95 -12.20 -6.78
CA SER A 142 8.75 -13.64 -6.73
C SER A 142 7.65 -13.97 -5.73
N THR A 143 6.95 -15.09 -5.94
CA THR A 143 5.92 -15.56 -5.02
C THR A 143 6.44 -16.71 -4.18
N ALA A 144 6.07 -16.76 -2.90
CA ALA A 144 6.49 -17.86 -2.02
C ALA A 144 6.01 -19.25 -2.50
N GLN A 145 4.88 -19.28 -3.20
CA GLN A 145 4.34 -20.48 -3.84
C GLN A 145 4.16 -20.20 -5.34
N PRO A 146 4.97 -20.86 -6.21
CA PRO A 146 4.81 -20.76 -7.66
C PRO A 146 3.41 -21.22 -8.06
N GLY A 147 2.73 -20.48 -8.95
CA GLY A 147 1.37 -20.83 -9.34
C GLY A 147 0.56 -19.69 -9.92
N ARG A 148 -0.71 -19.63 -9.56
CA ARG A 148 -1.71 -18.79 -10.23
C ARG A 148 -1.53 -17.29 -9.97
N LEU A 149 -0.96 -16.93 -8.82
CA LEU A 149 -0.65 -15.55 -8.44
C LEU A 149 0.39 -14.91 -9.37
N GLU A 150 1.33 -15.68 -9.93
CA GLU A 150 2.33 -15.17 -10.87
C GLU A 150 1.67 -14.54 -12.10
N ARG A 151 0.59 -15.14 -12.62
CA ARG A 151 -0.15 -14.62 -13.79
C ARG A 151 -0.88 -13.32 -13.47
N VAL A 152 -1.39 -13.21 -12.25
CA VAL A 152 -2.03 -11.99 -11.77
C VAL A 152 -0.99 -10.88 -11.68
N LEU A 153 0.21 -11.18 -11.16
CA LEU A 153 1.33 -10.22 -11.12
C LEU A 153 1.83 -9.85 -12.51
N ASP A 154 1.91 -10.81 -13.45
CA ASP A 154 2.28 -10.54 -14.85
C ASP A 154 1.36 -9.48 -15.45
N ARG A 155 0.05 -9.58 -15.18
CA ARG A 155 -0.93 -8.59 -15.65
C ARG A 155 -0.85 -7.27 -14.89
N LEU A 156 -0.68 -7.30 -13.57
CA LEU A 156 -0.63 -6.09 -12.74
C LEU A 156 0.63 -5.26 -13.00
N LEU A 157 1.75 -5.91 -13.28
CA LEU A 157 3.05 -5.29 -13.53
C LEU A 157 3.40 -5.30 -15.03
N LYS A 158 2.42 -5.51 -15.90
CA LYS A 158 2.62 -5.41 -17.35
C LYS A 158 3.10 -4.00 -17.70
N ASP A 159 4.04 -3.90 -18.63
CA ASP A 159 4.61 -2.63 -19.12
C ASP A 159 5.17 -1.74 -17.99
N SER A 160 5.51 -2.34 -16.84
CA SER A 160 6.00 -1.67 -15.65
C SER A 160 7.49 -1.91 -15.47
N TRP A 161 8.22 -0.81 -15.30
CA TRP A 161 9.67 -0.77 -15.29
C TRP A 161 10.18 -0.11 -14.03
N VAL A 162 11.35 -0.53 -13.59
CA VAL A 162 12.03 0.01 -12.42
C VAL A 162 13.39 0.53 -12.83
N VAL A 163 13.75 1.72 -12.33
CA VAL A 163 15.01 2.41 -12.64
C VAL A 163 15.64 2.97 -11.37
N GLU A 164 16.95 3.21 -11.41
CA GLU A 164 17.70 3.75 -10.27
C GLU A 164 17.26 5.18 -9.91
N ASP A 165 17.07 6.05 -10.92
CA ASP A 165 16.82 7.48 -10.71
C ASP A 165 15.90 8.12 -11.77
N LEU A 166 15.62 9.42 -11.58
CA LEU A 166 14.75 10.22 -12.45
C LEU A 166 15.36 10.46 -13.84
N GLU A 167 16.69 10.44 -13.99
CA GLU A 167 17.34 10.63 -15.28
C GLU A 167 17.11 9.40 -16.16
N ALA A 168 17.31 8.20 -15.60
CA ALA A 168 16.98 6.94 -16.23
C ALA A 168 15.48 6.82 -16.54
N ALA A 169 14.60 7.25 -15.63
CA ALA A 169 13.15 7.28 -15.86
C ALA A 169 12.76 8.11 -17.10
N ARG A 170 13.39 9.28 -17.27
CA ARG A 170 13.16 10.16 -18.41
C ARG A 170 13.67 9.55 -19.72
N ALA A 171 14.85 8.93 -19.69
CA ALA A 171 15.42 8.26 -20.86
C ALA A 171 14.56 7.08 -21.32
N LEU A 172 14.06 6.27 -20.38
CA LEU A 172 13.14 5.18 -20.67
C LEU A 172 11.84 5.69 -21.30
N ARG A 173 11.20 6.71 -20.71
CA ARG A 173 9.93 7.28 -21.21
C ARG A 173 10.05 7.93 -22.58
N ALA A 174 11.24 8.36 -22.99
CA ALA A 174 11.48 8.84 -24.35
C ALA A 174 11.40 7.71 -25.40
N GLN A 175 11.67 6.45 -25.00
CA GLN A 175 11.63 5.28 -25.88
C GLN A 175 10.34 4.47 -25.72
N LEU A 176 9.79 4.43 -24.50
CA LEU A 176 8.50 3.82 -24.16
C LEU A 176 7.55 4.87 -23.56
N PRO A 177 6.84 5.64 -24.40
CA PRO A 177 5.93 6.70 -23.94
C PRO A 177 4.72 6.18 -23.17
N ASP A 178 4.41 4.89 -23.28
CA ASP A 178 3.25 4.26 -22.63
C ASP A 178 3.64 3.43 -21.40
N GLY A 179 4.94 3.18 -21.17
CA GLY A 179 5.40 2.37 -20.05
C GLY A 179 5.28 3.11 -18.71
N VAL A 180 4.91 2.38 -17.65
CA VAL A 180 4.92 2.90 -16.28
C VAL A 180 6.31 2.70 -15.71
N VAL A 181 6.95 3.75 -15.18
CA VAL A 181 8.28 3.63 -14.58
C VAL A 181 8.28 4.07 -13.12
N ALA A 182 8.94 3.29 -12.26
CA ALA A 182 9.19 3.61 -10.86
C ALA A 182 10.68 3.78 -10.58
N THR A 183 11.05 4.83 -9.84
CA THR A 183 12.41 4.98 -9.32
C THR A 183 12.62 4.07 -8.12
N ARG A 184 13.89 3.81 -7.76
CA ARG A 184 14.25 3.12 -6.51
C ARG A 184 13.65 3.78 -5.26
N GLY A 185 13.45 5.10 -5.31
CA GLY A 185 12.83 5.87 -4.25
C GLY A 185 11.31 5.71 -4.13
N GLY A 186 10.65 5.08 -5.12
CA GLY A 186 9.20 4.93 -5.18
C GLY A 186 8.46 6.05 -5.91
N ASP A 187 9.15 6.92 -6.64
CA ASP A 187 8.48 7.88 -7.52
C ASP A 187 7.98 7.16 -8.78
N VAL A 188 6.71 7.36 -9.16
CA VAL A 188 6.11 6.70 -10.32
C VAL A 188 5.72 7.70 -11.38
N LEU A 189 6.03 7.38 -12.63
CA LEU A 189 5.59 8.08 -13.83
C LEU A 189 4.82 7.11 -14.73
N ALA A 190 3.50 7.28 -14.75
CA ALA A 190 2.55 6.57 -15.60
C ALA A 190 2.18 7.43 -16.84
N PRO A 191 1.66 6.84 -17.93
CA PRO A 191 1.18 7.57 -19.10
C PRO A 191 0.04 8.56 -18.84
#